data_AF-D5RTT3-F1
#
_entry.id   AF-D5RTT3-F1
#
_cell.length_a   1.000
_cell.length_b   1.000
_cell.length_c   1.000
_cell.angle_alpha   90.00
_cell.angle_beta   90.00
_cell.angle_gamma   90.00
#
_symmetry.space_group_name_H-M   'P 1'
#
loop_
_entity.id
_entity.type
_entity.pdbx_description
1 polymer ?
#
loop_
_entity_poly.entity_id
_entity_poly.type
_entity_poly.pdbx_seq_one_letter_code
_entity_poly.pdbx_strand_id
1 'polypeptide(L)'
;PGERRFGAARFDAATGTPIAARETQGGEFFLRFHFQFHYMPVLWGRWLAGAAAMLMLVAILSGIITHRKIFVDFFTFRWGKGPRAWLDAHNALSVFGLPFHLMITYTGLVTLMALYMPWGERAGIRSAAERQEMSTQLSAFLRPGRPSGEAVPLAPVDAMVRQAEARWGQGQAGRVTITLPGDAASRVAVSRGEAGRVSMSPQYLEFSGASGALLAVRDSVGAAAEARGVLYALHLGRFSDSATRWLYFLVSLAGTAMVGTGLVLWAVKRRARLPAGARAPLGLRLTERLNIAGIAGLSVAMTGFLWANRLLPAGLPGRAVWEVDLFFMLWGAALLHAVLRPVRRAWLEQLWLAAALLALLPLLSAATTERPLWRSLAQGDWAFAGLELTCLALAALHAALARG
;
A
#
# COMPACT_ATOMS: atom_id res chain seq x y z
N PRO A 1 19.08 32.74 -11.40
CA PRO A 1 18.68 31.37 -11.77
C PRO A 1 19.22 30.35 -10.74
N GLY A 2 18.40 29.99 -9.75
CA GLY A 2 18.79 28.99 -8.75
C GLY A 2 18.85 27.59 -9.36
N GLU A 3 19.90 26.83 -9.04
CA GLU A 3 19.92 25.38 -9.31
C GLU A 3 18.59 24.77 -8.88
N ARG A 4 17.98 23.96 -9.74
CA ARG A 4 16.82 23.13 -9.38
C ARG A 4 17.26 22.06 -8.38
N ARG A 5 17.54 22.45 -7.14
CA ARG A 5 17.69 21.53 -6.03
C ARG A 5 16.29 21.13 -5.60
N PHE A 6 15.89 19.92 -5.98
CA PHE A 6 14.75 19.27 -5.36
C PHE A 6 15.07 19.09 -3.88
N GLY A 7 14.33 19.80 -3.02
CA GLY A 7 14.43 19.70 -1.57
C GLY A 7 13.08 19.33 -0.98
N ALA A 8 13.08 18.54 0.09
CA ALA A 8 11.91 18.27 0.89
C ALA A 8 12.26 18.55 2.36
N ALA A 9 11.36 19.20 3.07
CA ALA A 9 11.49 19.44 4.50
C ALA A 9 10.14 19.15 5.18
N ARG A 10 10.21 18.71 6.44
CA ARG A 10 9.05 18.48 7.29
C ARG A 10 9.06 19.53 8.38
N PHE A 11 7.91 20.12 8.64
CA PHE A 11 7.75 21.16 9.64
C PHE A 11 6.68 20.75 10.62
N ASP A 12 6.84 21.17 11.87
CA ASP A 12 5.80 21.07 12.88
C ASP A 12 4.67 22.04 12.53
N ALA A 13 3.43 21.53 12.48
CA ALA A 13 2.31 22.30 11.99
C ALA A 13 1.89 23.43 12.94
N ALA A 14 2.20 23.33 14.24
CA ALA A 14 1.84 24.34 15.23
C ALA A 14 2.90 25.45 15.34
N THR A 15 4.18 25.08 15.22
CA THR A 15 5.31 25.99 15.45
C THR A 15 6.00 26.45 14.17
N GLY A 16 5.79 25.76 13.04
CA GLY A 16 6.48 26.02 11.78
C GLY A 16 7.97 25.66 11.81
N THR A 17 8.45 25.01 12.87
CA THR A 17 9.86 24.65 13.03
C THR A 17 10.21 23.39 12.24
N PRO A 18 11.41 23.29 11.63
CA PRO A 18 11.82 22.07 10.95
C PRO A 18 11.90 20.88 11.91
N ILE A 19 11.27 19.75 11.55
CA ILE A 19 11.36 18.51 12.30
C ILE A 19 12.52 17.68 11.74
N ALA A 20 13.56 17.50 12.55
CA ALA A 20 14.64 16.56 12.29
C ALA A 20 14.16 15.11 12.55
N ALA A 21 13.29 14.59 11.69
CA ALA A 21 12.86 13.20 11.73
C ALA A 21 13.90 12.31 11.04
N ARG A 22 14.12 11.08 11.58
CA ARG A 22 14.96 10.08 10.91
C ARG A 22 14.46 9.83 9.48
N GLU A 23 15.37 9.83 8.50
CA GLU A 23 15.02 9.48 7.13
C GLU A 23 14.61 8.01 7.05
N THR A 24 13.40 7.73 6.57
CA THR A 24 12.89 6.36 6.43
C THR A 24 11.97 6.27 5.22
N GLN A 25 11.99 5.11 4.56
CA GLN A 25 10.99 4.81 3.53
C GLN A 25 9.65 4.40 4.15
N GLY A 26 9.64 3.83 5.36
CA GLY A 26 8.44 3.46 6.09
C GLY A 26 7.39 2.71 5.24
N GLY A 27 6.12 3.09 5.38
CA GLY A 27 5.03 2.51 4.60
C GLY A 27 5.09 2.78 3.10
N GLU A 28 5.78 3.85 2.66
CA GLU A 28 5.93 4.19 1.24
C GLU A 28 6.71 3.10 0.49
N PHE A 29 7.66 2.43 1.15
CA PHE A 29 8.34 1.27 0.58
C PHE A 29 7.35 0.17 0.20
N PHE A 30 6.49 -0.26 1.13
CA PHE A 30 5.52 -1.33 0.88
C PHE A 30 4.48 -0.93 -0.15
N LEU A 31 4.01 0.33 -0.12
CA LEU A 31 3.10 0.86 -1.13
C LEU A 31 3.70 0.80 -2.54
N ARG A 32 4.96 1.25 -2.71
CA ARG A 32 5.65 1.18 -4.00
C ARG A 32 5.97 -0.25 -4.40
N PHE A 33 6.46 -1.06 -3.47
CA PHE A 33 6.78 -2.45 -3.72
C PHE A 33 5.55 -3.22 -4.23
N HIS A 34 4.35 -2.89 -3.76
CA HIS A 34 3.10 -3.52 -4.19
C HIS A 34 2.85 -3.48 -5.71
N PHE A 35 3.28 -2.44 -6.44
CA PHE A 35 2.94 -2.28 -7.87
C PHE A 35 4.12 -1.99 -8.81
N GLN A 36 5.33 -1.71 -8.33
CA GLN A 36 6.47 -1.41 -9.21
C GLN A 36 7.75 -2.21 -8.92
N PHE A 37 7.79 -2.97 -7.81
CA PHE A 37 9.00 -3.64 -7.29
C PHE A 37 10.20 -2.69 -7.12
N HIS A 38 11.23 -3.10 -6.37
CA HIS A 38 12.31 -2.19 -5.96
C HIS A 38 13.55 -2.26 -6.86
N TYR A 39 14.15 -3.45 -7.01
CA TYR A 39 15.38 -3.65 -7.81
C TYR A 39 15.12 -4.03 -9.27
N MET A 40 14.04 -3.53 -9.85
CA MET A 40 13.78 -3.73 -11.27
C MET A 40 13.25 -2.44 -11.89
N PRO A 41 13.31 -2.29 -13.22
CA PRO A 41 12.75 -1.11 -13.86
C PRO A 41 11.25 -1.00 -13.57
N VAL A 42 10.82 0.19 -13.15
CA VAL A 42 9.44 0.51 -12.72
C VAL A 42 8.39 0.01 -13.71
N LEU A 43 8.68 0.12 -15.01
CA LEU A 43 7.77 -0.31 -16.06
C LEU A 43 7.51 -1.83 -16.02
N TRP A 44 8.56 -2.62 -15.82
CA TRP A 44 8.43 -4.07 -15.72
C TRP A 44 7.71 -4.50 -14.46
N GLY A 45 7.99 -3.87 -13.31
CA GLY A 45 7.27 -4.18 -12.08
C GLY A 45 5.78 -3.90 -12.20
N ARG A 46 5.40 -2.80 -12.85
CA ARG A 46 3.99 -2.49 -13.16
C ARG A 46 3.34 -3.53 -14.06
N TRP A 47 4.04 -3.98 -15.11
CA TRP A 47 3.54 -5.06 -15.97
C TRP A 47 3.37 -6.39 -15.22
N LEU A 48 4.31 -6.76 -14.36
CA LEU A 48 4.22 -7.98 -13.56
C LEU A 48 3.06 -7.91 -12.55
N ALA A 49 2.92 -6.79 -11.84
CA ALA A 49 1.81 -6.57 -10.92
C ALA A 49 0.46 -6.61 -11.66
N GLY A 50 0.37 -5.97 -12.83
CA GLY A 50 -0.80 -6.03 -13.71
C GLY A 50 -1.14 -7.44 -14.16
N ALA A 51 -0.16 -8.20 -14.63
CA ALA A 51 -0.34 -9.59 -15.03
C ALA A 51 -0.84 -10.46 -13.86
N ALA A 52 -0.26 -10.28 -12.66
CA ALA A 52 -0.71 -10.98 -11.46
C ALA A 52 -2.17 -10.63 -11.10
N ALA A 53 -2.54 -9.34 -11.18
CA ALA A 53 -3.91 -8.89 -10.93
C ALA A 53 -4.90 -9.42 -11.99
N MET A 54 -4.52 -9.49 -13.26
CA MET A 54 -5.35 -10.09 -14.32
C MET A 54 -5.56 -11.59 -14.08
N LEU A 55 -4.50 -12.33 -13.74
CA LEU A 55 -4.59 -13.76 -13.41
C LEU A 55 -5.46 -14.00 -12.18
N MET A 56 -5.32 -13.17 -11.15
CA MET A 56 -6.18 -13.21 -9.96
C MET A 56 -7.64 -12.94 -10.32
N LEU A 57 -7.92 -11.95 -11.18
CA LEU A 57 -9.29 -11.65 -11.63
C LEU A 57 -9.90 -12.83 -12.40
N VAL A 58 -9.15 -13.41 -13.34
CA VAL A 58 -9.57 -14.61 -14.08
C VAL A 58 -9.83 -15.78 -13.14
N ALA A 59 -8.97 -16.00 -12.14
CA ALA A 59 -9.14 -17.06 -11.15
C ALA A 59 -10.39 -16.85 -10.28
N ILE A 60 -10.65 -15.62 -9.83
CA ILE A 60 -11.84 -15.26 -9.07
C ILE A 60 -13.11 -15.52 -9.90
N LEU A 61 -13.17 -14.98 -11.11
CA LEU A 61 -14.33 -15.15 -11.99
C LEU A 61 -14.57 -16.62 -12.34
N SER A 62 -13.51 -17.36 -12.65
CA SER A 62 -13.58 -18.79 -12.94
C SER A 62 -14.02 -19.60 -11.71
N GLY A 63 -13.57 -19.20 -10.51
CA GLY A 63 -13.98 -19.77 -9.24
C GLY A 63 -15.47 -19.58 -8.97
N ILE A 64 -15.99 -18.37 -9.18
CA ILE A 64 -17.42 -18.05 -9.04
C ILE A 64 -18.27 -18.93 -9.98
N ILE A 65 -17.86 -19.06 -11.24
CA ILE A 65 -18.59 -19.84 -12.25
C ILE A 65 -18.55 -21.34 -11.91
N THR A 66 -17.36 -21.86 -11.59
CA THR A 66 -17.13 -23.30 -11.37
C THR A 66 -17.79 -23.77 -10.07
N HIS A 67 -17.70 -22.96 -9.02
CA HIS A 67 -18.19 -23.28 -7.68
C HIS A 67 -19.53 -22.60 -7.38
N ARG A 68 -20.47 -22.55 -8.34
CA ARG A 68 -21.78 -21.89 -8.15
C ARG A 68 -22.58 -22.36 -6.92
N LYS A 69 -22.35 -23.60 -6.46
CA LYS A 69 -22.99 -24.17 -5.27
C LYS A 69 -22.35 -23.72 -3.95
N ILE A 70 -21.16 -23.13 -3.97
CA ILE A 70 -20.44 -22.70 -2.76
C ILE A 70 -21.26 -21.72 -1.93
N PHE A 71 -22.08 -20.88 -2.57
CA PHE A 71 -22.95 -19.94 -1.86
C PHE A 71 -24.09 -20.63 -1.10
N VAL A 72 -24.56 -21.78 -1.59
CA VAL A 72 -25.61 -22.59 -0.93
C VAL A 72 -24.99 -23.46 0.16
N ASP A 73 -23.87 -24.11 -0.14
CA ASP A 73 -23.16 -25.00 0.78
C ASP A 73 -22.48 -24.23 1.94
N PHE A 74 -22.21 -22.93 1.75
CA PHE A 74 -21.62 -22.06 2.77
C PHE A 74 -22.49 -21.94 4.04
N PHE A 75 -23.82 -21.96 3.93
CA PHE A 75 -24.71 -21.91 5.09
C PHE A 75 -24.79 -23.24 5.86
N THR A 76 -24.14 -24.30 5.36
CA THR A 76 -24.03 -25.60 6.05
C THR A 76 -22.69 -25.79 6.76
N PHE A 77 -22.21 -24.74 7.44
CA PHE A 77 -20.96 -24.78 8.21
C PHE A 77 -20.98 -25.92 9.25
N ARG A 78 -20.00 -26.83 9.20
CA ARG A 78 -19.91 -28.00 10.09
C ARG A 78 -18.53 -28.03 10.77
N TRP A 79 -18.50 -27.90 12.09
CA TRP A 79 -17.26 -27.81 12.87
C TRP A 79 -16.54 -29.18 12.97
N GLY A 80 -15.21 -29.22 12.82
CA GLY A 80 -14.40 -30.45 12.97
C GLY A 80 -12.88 -30.24 13.04
N LYS A 81 -12.10 -31.33 13.20
CA LYS A 81 -10.61 -31.34 13.18
C LYS A 81 -10.10 -32.06 11.91
N GLY A 82 -9.01 -31.57 11.29
CA GLY A 82 -8.30 -32.26 10.18
C GLY A 82 -8.27 -31.49 8.84
N PRO A 83 -7.79 -32.13 7.74
CA PRO A 83 -7.62 -31.49 6.42
C PRO A 83 -8.91 -30.89 5.82
N ARG A 84 -10.08 -31.41 6.23
CA ARG A 84 -11.39 -30.91 5.82
C ARG A 84 -11.75 -29.58 6.51
N ALA A 85 -11.42 -29.42 7.79
CA ALA A 85 -11.62 -28.15 8.51
C ALA A 85 -10.77 -27.01 7.91
N TRP A 86 -9.57 -27.32 7.41
CA TRP A 86 -8.75 -26.36 6.65
C TRP A 86 -9.38 -25.96 5.32
N LEU A 87 -10.04 -26.89 4.63
CA LEU A 87 -10.79 -26.60 3.41
C LEU A 87 -12.00 -25.71 3.71
N ASP A 88 -12.70 -25.97 4.81
CA ASP A 88 -13.85 -25.18 5.24
C ASP A 88 -13.45 -23.75 5.66
N ALA A 89 -12.32 -23.60 6.37
CA ALA A 89 -11.75 -22.29 6.67
C ALA A 89 -11.33 -21.53 5.38
N HIS A 90 -10.70 -22.22 4.43
CA HIS A 90 -10.36 -21.64 3.13
C HIS A 90 -11.61 -21.15 2.39
N ASN A 91 -12.67 -21.97 2.36
CA ASN A 91 -13.95 -21.60 1.75
C ASN A 91 -14.61 -20.40 2.43
N ALA A 92 -14.59 -20.34 3.77
CA ALA A 92 -15.14 -19.21 4.51
C ALA A 92 -14.41 -17.89 4.23
N LEU A 93 -13.06 -17.92 4.23
CA LEU A 93 -12.24 -16.75 3.87
C LEU A 93 -12.51 -16.30 2.42
N SER A 94 -12.79 -17.26 1.54
CA SER A 94 -13.06 -17.00 0.12
C SER A 94 -14.43 -16.33 -0.07
N VAL A 95 -15.50 -16.85 0.55
CA VAL A 95 -16.86 -16.36 0.32
C VAL A 95 -17.10 -15.01 0.99
N PHE A 96 -16.70 -14.84 2.26
CA PHE A 96 -16.88 -13.55 2.96
C PHE A 96 -16.04 -12.42 2.34
N GLY A 97 -14.82 -12.74 1.89
CA GLY A 97 -13.93 -11.76 1.30
C GLY A 97 -14.22 -11.47 -0.18
N LEU A 98 -14.98 -12.32 -0.87
CA LEU A 98 -15.14 -12.28 -2.32
C LEU A 98 -15.50 -10.89 -2.89
N PRO A 99 -16.49 -10.15 -2.35
CA PRO A 99 -16.82 -8.83 -2.89
C PRO A 99 -15.63 -7.87 -2.81
N PHE A 100 -14.89 -7.91 -1.70
CA PHE A 100 -13.69 -7.10 -1.51
C PHE A 100 -12.55 -7.55 -2.43
N HIS A 101 -12.28 -8.85 -2.55
CA HIS A 101 -11.20 -9.36 -3.40
C HIS A 101 -11.47 -9.08 -4.88
N LEU A 102 -12.71 -9.21 -5.33
CA LEU A 102 -13.11 -8.84 -6.69
C LEU A 102 -12.93 -7.33 -6.91
N MET A 103 -13.43 -6.51 -5.98
CA MET A 103 -13.31 -5.05 -6.04
C MET A 103 -11.85 -4.62 -6.08
N ILE A 104 -11.02 -5.04 -5.13
CA ILE A 104 -9.63 -4.57 -4.99
C ILE A 104 -8.76 -5.00 -6.17
N THR A 105 -9.00 -6.19 -6.73
CA THR A 105 -8.29 -6.70 -7.90
C THR A 105 -8.65 -5.89 -9.15
N TYR A 106 -9.95 -5.67 -9.38
CA TYR A 106 -10.42 -4.90 -10.51
C TYR A 106 -9.95 -3.44 -10.44
N THR A 107 -10.14 -2.79 -9.29
CA THR A 107 -9.70 -1.40 -9.10
C THR A 107 -8.19 -1.24 -9.24
N GLY A 108 -7.41 -2.25 -8.82
CA GLY A 108 -5.96 -2.30 -9.03
C GLY A 108 -5.57 -2.22 -10.50
N LEU A 109 -6.25 -2.96 -11.38
CA LEU A 109 -6.05 -2.86 -12.84
C LEU A 109 -6.41 -1.48 -13.38
N VAL A 110 -7.48 -0.87 -12.86
CA VAL A 110 -7.91 0.49 -13.26
C VAL A 110 -6.86 1.55 -12.91
N THR A 111 -6.13 1.40 -11.81
CA THR A 111 -5.09 2.36 -11.42
C THR A 111 -4.01 2.55 -12.48
N LEU A 112 -3.67 1.46 -13.19
CA LEU A 112 -2.65 1.40 -14.24
C LEU A 112 -3.24 1.17 -15.64
N MET A 113 -4.53 1.41 -15.85
CA MET A 113 -5.18 1.08 -17.13
C MET A 113 -4.54 1.75 -18.36
N ALA A 114 -4.05 2.99 -18.23
CA ALA A 114 -3.40 3.70 -19.34
C ALA A 114 -2.07 3.04 -19.75
N LEU A 115 -1.41 2.32 -18.83
CA LEU A 115 -0.24 1.51 -19.15
C LEU A 115 -0.63 0.28 -19.98
N TYR A 116 -1.70 -0.40 -19.60
CA TYR A 116 -2.12 -1.66 -20.25
C TYR A 116 -2.90 -1.43 -21.55
N MET A 117 -3.68 -0.36 -21.62
CA MET A 117 -4.59 -0.03 -22.71
C MET A 117 -4.44 1.43 -23.18
N PRO A 118 -3.26 1.84 -23.67
CA PRO A 118 -3.00 3.23 -24.08
C PRO A 118 -3.74 3.64 -25.36
N TRP A 119 -4.27 2.67 -26.11
CA TRP A 119 -4.82 2.88 -27.46
C TRP A 119 -6.05 3.79 -27.48
N GLY A 120 -6.90 3.72 -26.44
CA GLY A 120 -8.08 4.57 -26.34
C GLY A 120 -7.72 6.05 -26.20
N GLU A 121 -6.75 6.36 -25.33
CA GLU A 121 -6.19 7.71 -25.19
C GLU A 121 -5.56 8.17 -26.51
N ARG A 122 -4.72 7.34 -27.13
CA ARG A 122 -4.00 7.67 -28.36
C ARG A 122 -4.92 7.87 -29.57
N ALA A 123 -6.04 7.15 -29.65
CA ALA A 123 -6.99 7.28 -30.75
C ALA A 123 -7.97 8.44 -30.54
N GLY A 124 -8.35 8.70 -29.28
CA GLY A 124 -9.30 9.74 -28.92
C GLY A 124 -8.70 11.14 -28.83
N ILE A 125 -7.39 11.25 -28.59
CA ILE A 125 -6.72 12.53 -28.36
C ILE A 125 -5.83 12.90 -29.54
N ARG A 126 -6.23 13.96 -30.25
CA ARG A 126 -5.63 14.39 -31.53
C ARG A 126 -4.89 15.71 -31.41
N SER A 127 -5.21 16.53 -30.41
CA SER A 127 -4.59 17.84 -30.21
C SER A 127 -3.83 17.97 -28.88
N ALA A 128 -3.00 19.02 -28.77
CA ALA A 128 -2.35 19.37 -27.51
C ALA A 128 -3.36 19.93 -26.48
N ALA A 129 -4.41 20.62 -26.95
CA ALA A 129 -5.46 21.16 -26.10
C ALA A 129 -6.29 20.05 -25.43
N GLU A 130 -6.65 19.01 -26.17
CA GLU A 130 -7.35 17.83 -25.63
C GLU A 130 -6.51 17.06 -24.60
N ARG A 131 -5.19 16.93 -24.82
CA ARG A 131 -4.28 16.36 -23.80
C ARG A 131 -4.26 17.19 -22.53
N GLN A 132 -4.27 18.52 -22.67
CA GLN A 132 -4.27 19.41 -21.52
C GLN A 132 -5.58 19.32 -20.74
N GLU A 133 -6.73 19.29 -21.43
CA GLU A 133 -8.05 19.11 -20.81
C GLU A 133 -8.15 17.77 -20.07
N MET A 134 -7.70 16.67 -20.69
CA MET A 134 -7.64 15.38 -20.01
C MET A 134 -6.72 15.45 -18.77
N SER A 135 -5.56 16.10 -18.89
CA SER A 135 -4.64 16.25 -17.75
C SER A 135 -5.29 16.99 -16.58
N THR A 136 -6.13 18.00 -16.84
CA THR A 136 -6.85 18.72 -15.78
C THR A 136 -7.97 17.91 -15.15
N GLN A 137 -8.54 16.95 -15.89
CA GLN A 137 -9.53 16.01 -15.34
C GLN A 137 -8.91 14.90 -14.48
N LEU A 138 -7.62 14.61 -14.67
CA LEU A 138 -6.91 13.54 -13.95
C LEU A 138 -5.99 14.05 -12.84
N SER A 139 -5.58 15.31 -12.86
CA SER A 139 -4.59 15.86 -11.94
C SER A 139 -4.85 17.33 -11.61
N ALA A 140 -4.66 17.68 -10.33
CA ALA A 140 -4.64 19.06 -9.85
C ALA A 140 -3.25 19.74 -9.98
N PHE A 141 -2.30 19.10 -10.69
CA PHE A 141 -0.96 19.66 -10.87
C PHE A 141 -0.98 20.78 -11.91
N LEU A 142 -0.75 22.01 -11.47
CA LEU A 142 -0.55 23.16 -12.35
C LEU A 142 0.79 23.03 -13.08
N ARG A 143 0.77 23.10 -14.41
CA ARG A 143 2.00 23.21 -15.19
C ARG A 143 2.51 24.65 -15.08
N PRO A 144 3.76 24.89 -14.66
CA PRO A 144 4.32 26.24 -14.63
C PRO A 144 4.27 26.86 -16.03
N GLY A 145 3.75 28.08 -16.12
CA GLY A 145 3.81 28.89 -17.32
C GLY A 145 5.23 29.41 -17.60
N ARG A 146 5.34 30.35 -18.54
CA ARG A 146 6.58 31.13 -18.69
C ARG A 146 6.66 32.19 -17.59
N PRO A 147 7.81 32.36 -16.91
CA PRO A 147 8.01 33.47 -15.99
C PRO A 147 7.79 34.80 -16.70
N SER A 148 7.18 35.78 -16.03
CA SER A 148 7.15 37.15 -16.54
C SER A 148 8.50 37.85 -16.37
N GLY A 149 9.31 37.41 -15.40
CA GLY A 149 10.56 38.05 -15.00
C GLY A 149 10.36 39.25 -14.06
N GLU A 150 9.12 39.60 -13.76
CA GLU A 150 8.77 40.65 -12.83
C GLU A 150 8.63 40.08 -11.43
N ALA A 151 9.47 40.56 -10.51
CA ALA A 151 9.47 40.10 -9.12
C ALA A 151 8.27 40.68 -8.36
N VAL A 152 7.32 39.82 -8.00
CA VAL A 152 6.13 40.20 -7.24
C VAL A 152 6.00 39.29 -6.01
N PRO A 153 5.87 39.84 -4.80
CA PRO A 153 5.63 39.04 -3.60
C PRO A 153 4.37 38.17 -3.74
N LEU A 154 4.41 37.00 -3.13
CA LEU A 154 3.22 36.15 -3.05
C LEU A 154 2.15 36.83 -2.19
N ALA A 155 0.94 36.92 -2.74
CA ALA A 155 -0.25 37.28 -1.99
C ALA A 155 -0.50 36.27 -0.85
N PRO A 156 -1.22 36.67 0.22
CA PRO A 156 -1.41 35.84 1.41
C PRO A 156 -2.02 34.46 1.09
N VAL A 157 -1.22 33.41 1.17
CA VAL A 157 -1.63 32.03 0.84
C VAL A 157 -2.68 31.52 1.83
N ASP A 158 -2.59 31.94 3.10
CA ASP A 158 -3.55 31.63 4.15
C ASP A 158 -4.96 32.15 3.81
N ALA A 159 -5.08 33.32 3.16
CA ALA A 159 -6.37 33.84 2.70
C ALA A 159 -6.96 32.97 1.58
N MET A 160 -6.13 32.51 0.64
CA MET A 160 -6.56 31.60 -0.43
C MET A 160 -7.01 30.24 0.13
N VAL A 161 -6.31 29.72 1.14
CA VAL A 161 -6.69 28.49 1.85
C VAL A 161 -8.02 28.69 2.59
N ARG A 162 -8.20 29.79 3.33
CA ARG A 162 -9.48 30.09 3.99
C ARG A 162 -10.64 30.20 3.00
N GLN A 163 -10.40 30.78 1.83
CA GLN A 163 -11.41 30.85 0.77
C GLN A 163 -11.77 29.45 0.23
N ALA A 164 -10.79 28.55 0.11
CA ALA A 164 -11.03 27.16 -0.25
C ALA A 164 -11.82 26.40 0.82
N GLU A 165 -11.48 26.58 2.09
CA GLU A 165 -12.19 25.97 3.21
C GLU A 165 -13.61 26.51 3.39
N ALA A 166 -13.84 27.79 3.10
CA ALA A 166 -15.19 28.35 3.09
C ALA A 166 -16.10 27.64 2.07
N ARG A 167 -15.52 27.10 0.98
CA ARG A 167 -16.25 26.35 -0.05
C ARG A 167 -16.44 24.88 0.29
N TRP A 168 -15.42 24.22 0.83
CA TRP A 168 -15.42 22.76 1.03
C TRP A 168 -15.67 22.29 2.47
N GLY A 169 -15.62 23.20 3.43
CA GLY A 169 -15.59 22.94 4.86
C GLY A 169 -14.20 23.18 5.47
N GLN A 170 -14.18 23.56 6.75
CA GLN A 170 -12.97 23.70 7.56
C GLN A 170 -12.13 22.42 7.55
N GLY A 171 -10.81 22.52 7.39
CA GLY A 171 -9.88 21.39 7.40
C GLY A 171 -9.88 20.56 6.11
N GLN A 172 -10.62 20.97 5.08
CA GLN A 172 -10.73 20.22 3.83
C GLN A 172 -9.75 20.68 2.75
N ALA A 173 -8.89 21.65 3.02
CA ALA A 173 -7.75 21.97 2.17
C ALA A 173 -6.62 20.95 2.40
N GLY A 174 -6.24 20.19 1.36
CA GLY A 174 -5.30 19.07 1.49
C GLY A 174 -3.89 19.35 1.00
N ARG A 175 -3.73 20.16 -0.05
CA ARG A 175 -2.41 20.47 -0.63
C ARG A 175 -2.42 21.83 -1.29
N VAL A 176 -1.37 22.63 -1.04
CA VAL A 176 -1.12 23.88 -1.75
C VAL A 176 0.06 23.67 -2.69
N THR A 177 -0.12 23.99 -3.98
CA THR A 177 0.93 23.94 -5.00
C THR A 177 1.18 25.34 -5.52
N ILE A 178 2.40 25.82 -5.41
CA ILE A 178 2.79 27.15 -5.89
C ILE A 178 3.75 26.97 -7.06
N THR A 179 3.43 27.62 -8.19
CA THR A 179 4.31 27.68 -9.36
C THR A 179 4.88 29.08 -9.50
N LEU A 180 6.14 29.17 -9.94
CA LEU A 180 6.87 30.43 -10.14
C LEU A 180 6.79 31.36 -8.90
N PRO A 181 7.11 30.89 -7.68
CA PRO A 181 7.00 31.72 -6.48
C PRO A 181 7.86 32.99 -6.61
N GLY A 182 7.28 34.14 -6.29
CA GLY A 182 7.96 35.44 -6.37
C GLY A 182 7.94 36.12 -7.74
N ASP A 183 7.19 35.60 -8.72
CA ASP A 183 7.03 36.17 -10.06
C ASP A 183 5.58 36.63 -10.29
N ALA A 184 5.35 37.66 -11.12
CA ALA A 184 4.00 38.13 -11.45
C ALA A 184 3.14 37.06 -12.15
N ALA A 185 3.76 36.11 -12.86
CA ALA A 185 3.09 34.95 -13.46
C ALA A 185 2.84 33.80 -12.47
N SER A 186 3.10 33.99 -11.17
CA SER A 186 2.85 32.98 -10.15
C SER A 186 1.40 32.51 -10.11
N ARG A 187 1.22 31.21 -9.83
CA ARG A 187 -0.08 30.57 -9.64
C ARG A 187 -0.06 29.73 -8.38
N VAL A 188 -1.15 29.80 -7.63
CA VAL A 188 -1.37 29.00 -6.42
C VAL A 188 -2.59 28.11 -6.66
N ALA A 189 -2.41 26.79 -6.59
CA ALA A 189 -3.51 25.84 -6.57
C ALA A 189 -3.71 25.30 -5.15
N VAL A 190 -4.90 25.48 -4.60
CA VAL A 190 -5.33 24.82 -3.37
C VAL A 190 -6.18 23.61 -3.78
N SER A 191 -5.71 22.40 -3.47
CA SER A 191 -6.43 21.14 -3.74
C SER A 191 -7.19 20.68 -2.51
N ARG A 192 -8.40 20.17 -2.70
CA ARG A 192 -9.20 19.57 -1.63
C ARG A 192 -8.54 18.29 -1.11
N GLY A 193 -8.61 18.07 0.21
CA GLY A 193 -8.19 16.84 0.86
C GLY A 193 -9.00 15.63 0.40
N GLU A 194 -8.49 14.44 0.72
CA GLU A 194 -9.06 13.15 0.30
C GLU A 194 -9.88 12.47 1.42
N ALA A 195 -9.71 12.92 2.67
CA ALA A 195 -10.40 12.35 3.82
C ALA A 195 -11.93 12.48 3.67
N GLY A 196 -12.65 11.38 3.90
CA GLY A 196 -14.11 11.33 3.77
C GLY A 196 -14.66 11.41 2.34
N ARG A 197 -13.81 11.46 1.30
CA ARG A 197 -14.26 11.52 -0.10
C ARG A 197 -14.25 10.15 -0.76
N VAL A 198 -15.39 9.73 -1.26
CA VAL A 198 -15.54 8.47 -2.03
C VAL A 198 -14.92 8.53 -3.43
N SER A 199 -14.29 9.64 -3.81
CA SER A 199 -13.64 9.86 -5.10
C SER A 199 -12.37 10.67 -4.95
N MET A 200 -11.33 10.26 -5.69
CA MET A 200 -10.04 10.95 -5.79
C MET A 200 -9.90 11.84 -7.02
N SER A 201 -11.01 12.16 -7.70
CA SER A 201 -10.99 13.16 -8.77
C SER A 201 -10.44 14.50 -8.27
N PRO A 202 -9.65 15.22 -9.11
CA PRO A 202 -9.10 16.50 -8.72
C PRO A 202 -10.21 17.52 -8.44
N GLN A 203 -10.15 18.13 -7.26
CA GLN A 203 -10.94 19.30 -6.90
C GLN A 203 -9.97 20.36 -6.40
N TYR A 204 -9.91 21.51 -7.08
CA TYR A 204 -8.96 22.56 -6.74
C TYR A 204 -9.46 23.95 -7.12
N LEU A 205 -8.94 24.95 -6.42
CA LEU A 205 -9.10 26.36 -6.72
C LEU A 205 -7.76 26.90 -7.17
N GLU A 206 -7.76 27.65 -8.27
CA GLU A 206 -6.57 28.29 -8.82
C GLU A 206 -6.63 29.79 -8.58
N PHE A 207 -5.56 30.34 -8.04
CA PHE A 207 -5.41 31.75 -7.70
C PHE A 207 -4.20 32.35 -8.40
N SER A 208 -4.28 33.66 -8.66
CA SER A 208 -3.13 34.48 -8.98
C SER A 208 -2.21 34.54 -7.76
N GLY A 209 -0.95 34.12 -7.91
CA GLY A 209 0.00 34.21 -6.80
C GLY A 209 0.39 35.65 -6.48
N ALA A 210 0.29 36.58 -7.44
CA ALA A 210 0.63 37.99 -7.26
C ALA A 210 -0.47 38.79 -6.53
N SER A 211 -1.75 38.53 -6.84
CA SER A 211 -2.87 39.32 -6.30
C SER A 211 -3.78 38.55 -5.35
N GLY A 212 -3.69 37.22 -5.32
CA GLY A 212 -4.63 36.36 -4.59
C GLY A 212 -6.02 36.26 -5.23
N ALA A 213 -6.23 36.86 -6.40
CA ALA A 213 -7.49 36.77 -7.13
C ALA A 213 -7.76 35.32 -7.57
N LEU A 214 -8.99 34.86 -7.36
CA LEU A 214 -9.45 33.56 -7.83
C LEU A 214 -9.57 33.55 -9.36
N LEU A 215 -8.80 32.69 -10.01
CA LEU A 215 -8.74 32.56 -11.47
C LEU A 215 -9.64 31.45 -12.01
N ALA A 216 -9.67 30.31 -11.31
CA ALA A 216 -10.48 29.17 -11.74
C ALA A 216 -10.98 28.34 -10.56
N VAL A 217 -12.16 27.77 -10.75
CA VAL A 217 -12.81 26.86 -9.81
C VAL A 217 -13.03 25.52 -10.51
N ARG A 218 -12.51 24.44 -9.93
CA ARG A 218 -12.67 23.08 -10.43
C ARG A 218 -13.19 22.18 -9.31
N ASP A 219 -14.50 22.02 -9.21
CA ASP A 219 -15.13 21.15 -8.21
C ASP A 219 -15.62 19.81 -8.77
N SER A 220 -15.64 19.65 -10.09
CA SER A 220 -16.08 18.42 -10.72
C SER A 220 -15.26 18.12 -11.96
N VAL A 221 -15.31 16.86 -12.37
CA VAL A 221 -14.72 16.34 -13.59
C VAL A 221 -15.79 15.62 -14.40
N GLY A 222 -15.49 15.26 -15.64
CA GLY A 222 -16.39 14.46 -16.46
C GLY A 222 -16.69 13.09 -15.84
N ALA A 223 -17.84 12.50 -16.17
CA ALA A 223 -18.32 11.25 -15.57
C ALA A 223 -17.31 10.09 -15.65
N ALA A 224 -16.55 9.98 -16.74
CA ALA A 224 -15.52 8.95 -16.89
C ALA A 224 -14.34 9.15 -15.93
N ALA A 225 -13.88 10.40 -15.76
CA ALA A 225 -12.84 10.75 -14.80
C ALA A 225 -13.33 10.54 -13.36
N GLU A 226 -14.61 10.82 -13.10
CA GLU A 226 -15.23 10.60 -11.79
C GLU A 226 -15.33 9.11 -11.45
N ALA A 227 -15.80 8.28 -12.39
CA ALA A 227 -15.83 6.83 -12.21
C ALA A 227 -14.43 6.26 -11.93
N ARG A 228 -13.40 6.73 -12.67
CA ARG A 228 -12.00 6.39 -12.36
C ARG A 228 -11.62 6.87 -10.95
N GLY A 229 -11.98 8.09 -10.57
CA GLY A 229 -11.70 8.68 -9.26
C GLY A 229 -12.26 7.85 -8.11
N VAL A 230 -13.48 7.32 -8.23
CA VAL A 230 -14.10 6.42 -7.26
C VAL A 230 -13.36 5.08 -7.18
N LEU A 231 -13.07 4.45 -8.34
CA LEU A 231 -12.35 3.18 -8.36
C LEU A 231 -10.93 3.32 -7.76
N TYR A 232 -10.27 4.46 -8.01
CA TYR A 232 -8.98 4.79 -7.43
C TYR A 232 -9.07 5.02 -5.91
N ALA A 233 -10.13 5.70 -5.45
CA ALA A 233 -10.42 5.89 -4.02
C ALA A 233 -10.65 4.56 -3.30
N LEU A 234 -11.44 3.65 -3.89
CA LEU A 234 -11.68 2.31 -3.38
C LEU A 234 -10.39 1.49 -3.28
N HIS A 235 -9.49 1.61 -4.26
CA HIS A 235 -8.23 0.87 -4.21
C HIS A 235 -7.27 1.37 -3.13
N LEU A 236 -7.11 2.69 -3.01
CA LEU A 236 -6.21 3.29 -2.03
C LEU A 236 -6.81 3.35 -0.62
N GLY A 237 -8.14 3.31 -0.49
CA GLY A 237 -8.85 3.33 0.78
C GLY A 237 -8.64 4.61 1.60
N ARG A 238 -8.20 5.74 1.03
CA ARG A 238 -7.82 6.94 1.82
C ARG A 238 -9.00 7.64 2.50
N PHE A 239 -10.21 7.38 2.04
CA PHE A 239 -11.45 7.86 2.64
C PHE A 239 -11.83 7.15 3.94
N SER A 240 -11.21 5.99 4.22
CA SER A 240 -11.56 5.13 5.34
C SER A 240 -11.25 5.78 6.70
N ASP A 241 -12.24 5.69 7.59
CA ASP A 241 -12.09 5.89 9.02
C ASP A 241 -11.36 4.70 9.68
N SER A 242 -11.09 4.77 10.98
CA SER A 242 -10.36 3.73 11.69
C SER A 242 -11.02 2.35 11.58
N ALA A 243 -12.35 2.26 11.67
CA ALA A 243 -13.08 1.00 11.57
C ALA A 243 -12.97 0.39 10.17
N THR A 244 -13.17 1.21 9.13
CA THR A 244 -13.06 0.77 7.74
C THR A 244 -11.63 0.36 7.38
N ARG A 245 -10.61 1.03 7.92
CA ARG A 245 -9.19 0.63 7.77
C ARG A 245 -8.94 -0.76 8.31
N TRP A 246 -9.47 -1.05 9.50
CA TRP A 246 -9.36 -2.39 10.10
C TRP A 246 -10.09 -3.44 9.28
N LEU A 247 -11.27 -3.12 8.73
CA LEU A 247 -11.97 -4.03 7.82
C LEU A 247 -11.13 -4.33 6.56
N TYR A 248 -10.59 -3.29 5.90
CA TYR A 248 -9.70 -3.44 4.75
C TYR A 248 -8.48 -4.30 5.10
N PHE A 249 -7.87 -4.06 6.26
CA PHE A 249 -6.73 -4.83 6.74
C PHE A 249 -7.08 -6.32 6.96
N LEU A 250 -8.16 -6.60 7.70
CA LEU A 250 -8.57 -7.97 8.04
C LEU A 250 -8.99 -8.77 6.80
N VAL A 251 -9.74 -8.18 5.87
CA VAL A 251 -10.17 -8.87 4.64
C VAL A 251 -9.00 -9.05 3.66
N SER A 252 -8.04 -8.12 3.63
CA SER A 252 -6.78 -8.30 2.89
C SER A 252 -5.91 -9.41 3.48
N LEU A 253 -5.83 -9.49 4.82
CA LEU A 253 -5.14 -10.57 5.52
C LEU A 253 -5.81 -11.92 5.27
N ALA A 254 -7.15 -11.97 5.28
CA ALA A 254 -7.92 -13.15 4.88
C ALA A 254 -7.62 -13.59 3.45
N GLY A 255 -7.50 -12.64 2.51
CA GLY A 255 -7.08 -12.91 1.13
C GLY A 255 -5.68 -13.51 1.03
N THR A 256 -4.74 -12.96 1.80
CA THR A 256 -3.37 -13.47 1.90
C THR A 256 -3.34 -14.89 2.46
N ALA A 257 -4.11 -15.15 3.53
CA ALA A 257 -4.26 -16.47 4.12
C ALA A 257 -4.89 -17.48 3.16
N MET A 258 -5.94 -17.08 2.41
CA MET A 258 -6.56 -17.90 1.38
C MET A 258 -5.54 -18.32 0.31
N VAL A 259 -4.79 -17.38 -0.28
CA VAL A 259 -3.75 -17.69 -1.28
C VAL A 259 -2.66 -18.57 -0.68
N GLY A 260 -2.14 -18.21 0.50
CA GLY A 260 -1.08 -18.96 1.18
C GLY A 260 -1.47 -20.40 1.50
N THR A 261 -2.66 -20.61 2.06
CA THR A 261 -3.20 -21.94 2.34
C THR A 261 -3.43 -22.75 1.06
N GLY A 262 -3.94 -22.14 -0.01
CA GLY A 262 -4.11 -22.82 -1.30
C GLY A 262 -2.80 -23.35 -1.88
N LEU A 263 -1.73 -22.54 -1.81
CA LEU A 263 -0.38 -22.93 -2.23
C LEU A 263 0.17 -24.10 -1.40
N VAL A 264 -0.01 -24.06 -0.08
CA VAL A 264 0.44 -25.13 0.83
C VAL A 264 -0.36 -26.42 0.60
N LEU A 265 -1.69 -26.34 0.53
CA LEU A 265 -2.57 -27.50 0.30
C LEU A 265 -2.25 -28.18 -1.03
N TRP A 266 -1.99 -27.41 -2.09
CA TRP A 266 -1.57 -27.96 -3.38
C TRP A 266 -0.26 -28.75 -3.26
N ALA A 267 0.75 -28.19 -2.58
CA ALA A 267 2.04 -28.85 -2.40
C ALA A 267 1.92 -30.13 -1.57
N VAL A 268 1.17 -30.11 -0.47
CA VAL A 268 0.91 -31.28 0.39
C VAL A 268 0.18 -32.37 -0.39
N LYS A 269 -0.89 -32.02 -1.13
CA LYS A 269 -1.65 -32.97 -1.94
C LYS A 269 -0.79 -33.60 -3.03
N ARG A 270 0.09 -32.82 -3.66
CA ARG A 270 0.97 -33.33 -4.72
C ARG A 270 2.09 -34.20 -4.16
N ARG A 271 2.61 -33.88 -2.98
CA ARG A 271 3.56 -34.72 -2.23
C ARG A 271 2.95 -36.07 -1.87
N ALA A 272 1.72 -36.09 -1.37
CA ALA A 272 1.02 -37.31 -0.96
C ALA A 272 0.74 -38.29 -2.11
N ARG A 273 0.78 -37.83 -3.37
CA ARG A 273 0.62 -38.66 -4.57
C ARG A 273 1.90 -39.35 -5.01
N LEU A 274 3.05 -38.99 -4.44
CA LEU A 274 4.32 -39.63 -4.79
C LEU A 274 4.45 -40.99 -4.08
N PRO A 275 5.04 -42.00 -4.74
CA PRO A 275 5.38 -43.25 -4.08
C PRO A 275 6.25 -43.02 -2.85
N ALA A 276 6.12 -43.87 -1.82
CA ALA A 276 6.92 -43.78 -0.61
C ALA A 276 8.42 -43.83 -0.97
N GLY A 277 9.20 -42.87 -0.45
CA GLY A 277 10.64 -42.76 -0.72
C GLY A 277 11.01 -42.13 -2.07
N ALA A 278 10.06 -41.87 -2.97
CA ALA A 278 10.35 -41.23 -4.25
C ALA A 278 10.82 -39.78 -4.06
N ARG A 279 11.91 -39.42 -4.74
CA ARG A 279 12.41 -38.04 -4.74
C ARG A 279 11.40 -37.15 -5.48
N ALA A 280 10.96 -36.08 -4.84
CA ALA A 280 10.04 -35.15 -5.49
C ALA A 280 10.66 -34.50 -6.73
N PRO A 281 9.87 -34.30 -7.80
CA PRO A 281 10.28 -33.54 -8.97
C PRO A 281 10.78 -32.14 -8.58
N LEU A 282 11.69 -31.60 -9.39
CA LEU A 282 12.29 -30.28 -9.15
C LEU A 282 11.22 -29.19 -8.97
N GLY A 283 10.17 -29.20 -9.80
CA GLY A 283 9.07 -28.23 -9.72
C GLY A 283 8.37 -28.23 -8.36
N LEU A 284 8.04 -29.41 -7.82
CA LEU A 284 7.41 -29.50 -6.49
C LEU A 284 8.34 -29.01 -5.39
N ARG A 285 9.62 -29.40 -5.44
CA ARG A 285 10.63 -28.94 -4.47
C ARG A 285 10.78 -27.42 -4.52
N LEU A 286 10.83 -26.84 -5.72
CA LEU A 286 10.92 -25.40 -5.92
C LEU A 286 9.69 -24.69 -5.34
N THR A 287 8.48 -25.15 -5.66
CA THR A 287 7.24 -24.59 -5.11
C THR A 287 7.21 -24.62 -3.59
N GLU A 288 7.62 -25.73 -2.97
CA GLU A 288 7.66 -25.81 -1.50
C GLU A 288 8.62 -24.79 -0.89
N ARG A 289 9.82 -24.59 -1.48
CA ARG A 289 10.79 -23.61 -0.97
C ARG A 289 10.32 -22.18 -1.19
N LEU A 290 9.76 -21.88 -2.36
CA LEU A 290 9.21 -20.56 -2.67
C LEU A 290 8.00 -20.24 -1.79
N ASN A 291 7.16 -21.22 -1.46
CA ASN A 291 6.05 -21.03 -0.52
C ASN A 291 6.57 -20.68 0.88
N ILE A 292 7.60 -21.37 1.38
CA ILE A 292 8.22 -21.04 2.68
C ILE A 292 8.75 -19.61 2.66
N ALA A 293 9.57 -19.26 1.66
CA ALA A 293 10.19 -17.95 1.55
C ALA A 293 9.18 -16.82 1.31
N GLY A 294 8.12 -17.07 0.53
CA GLY A 294 7.09 -16.09 0.19
C GLY A 294 6.06 -15.86 1.29
N ILE A 295 5.86 -16.82 2.20
CA ILE A 295 4.89 -16.73 3.30
C ILE A 295 5.61 -16.46 4.61
N ALA A 296 6.32 -17.45 5.18
CA ALA A 296 7.02 -17.28 6.45
C ALA A 296 8.24 -16.37 6.32
N GLY A 297 9.02 -16.54 5.25
CA GLY A 297 10.22 -15.74 5.00
C GLY A 297 9.91 -14.25 4.77
N LEU A 298 8.80 -13.94 4.09
CA LEU A 298 8.37 -12.56 3.89
C LEU A 298 7.96 -11.90 5.21
N SER A 299 7.27 -12.62 6.09
CA SER A 299 6.97 -12.11 7.45
C SER A 299 8.23 -11.78 8.25
N VAL A 300 9.27 -12.63 8.15
CA VAL A 300 10.58 -12.36 8.77
C VAL A 300 11.20 -11.09 8.18
N ALA A 301 11.21 -10.95 6.86
CA ALA A 301 11.77 -9.77 6.18
C ALA A 301 11.02 -8.48 6.54
N MET A 302 9.68 -8.49 6.51
CA MET A 302 8.84 -7.35 6.88
C MET A 302 9.07 -6.93 8.33
N THR A 303 9.16 -7.89 9.25
CA THR A 303 9.46 -7.60 10.65
C THR A 303 10.89 -7.09 10.81
N GLY A 304 11.84 -7.67 10.09
CA GLY A 304 13.22 -7.20 10.02
C GLY A 304 13.35 -5.75 9.56
N PHE A 305 12.52 -5.29 8.63
CA PHE A 305 12.43 -3.88 8.23
C PHE A 305 12.03 -2.98 9.41
N LEU A 306 11.06 -3.40 10.23
CA LEU A 306 10.66 -2.67 11.44
C LEU A 306 11.80 -2.62 12.47
N TRP A 307 12.55 -3.71 12.62
CA TRP A 307 13.74 -3.75 13.48
C TRP A 307 14.85 -2.83 12.97
N ALA A 308 15.14 -2.88 11.66
CA ALA A 308 16.10 -1.99 11.02
C ALA A 308 15.73 -0.52 11.24
N ASN A 309 14.44 -0.17 11.18
CA ASN A 309 13.98 1.18 11.47
C ASN A 309 14.31 1.65 12.91
N ARG A 310 14.38 0.73 13.88
CA ARG A 310 14.75 1.05 15.27
C ARG A 310 16.26 1.04 15.51
N LEU A 311 16.96 0.09 14.90
CA LEU A 311 18.36 -0.20 15.20
C LEU A 311 19.37 0.55 14.32
N LEU A 312 19.00 0.92 13.09
CA LEU A 312 19.91 1.67 12.22
C LEU A 312 20.18 3.08 12.79
N PRO A 313 21.46 3.47 12.94
CA PRO A 313 21.84 4.79 13.45
C PRO A 313 21.18 5.92 12.65
N ALA A 314 20.70 6.95 13.34
CA ALA A 314 19.99 8.07 12.70
C ALA A 314 20.86 8.85 11.70
N GLY A 315 22.17 8.94 11.94
CA GLY A 315 23.13 9.63 11.07
C GLY A 315 23.73 8.76 9.97
N LEU A 316 23.27 7.51 9.78
CA LEU A 316 23.81 6.64 8.74
C LEU A 316 23.52 7.22 7.34
N PRO A 317 24.53 7.49 6.49
CA PRO A 317 24.29 7.95 5.13
C PRO A 317 23.46 6.93 4.35
N GLY A 318 22.39 7.40 3.68
CA GLY A 318 21.49 6.52 2.94
C GLY A 318 20.72 5.54 3.84
N ARG A 319 20.50 5.86 5.11
CA ARG A 319 19.76 5.03 6.09
C ARG A 319 18.47 4.44 5.53
N ALA A 320 17.68 5.26 4.84
CA ALA A 320 16.39 4.84 4.27
C ALA A 320 16.55 3.76 3.18
N VAL A 321 17.68 3.75 2.46
CA VAL A 321 18.03 2.70 1.49
C VAL A 321 18.46 1.42 2.23
N TRP A 322 19.27 1.56 3.27
CA TRP A 322 19.67 0.42 4.12
C TRP A 322 18.50 -0.32 4.76
N GLU A 323 17.42 0.37 5.13
CA GLU A 323 16.18 -0.28 5.61
C GLU A 323 15.64 -1.26 4.56
N VAL A 324 15.62 -0.85 3.29
CA VAL A 324 15.14 -1.66 2.17
C VAL A 324 16.12 -2.78 1.83
N ASP A 325 17.42 -2.47 1.82
CA ASP A 325 18.46 -3.47 1.55
C ASP A 325 18.41 -4.59 2.59
N LEU A 326 18.28 -4.26 3.88
CA LEU A 326 18.14 -5.25 4.96
C LEU A 326 16.88 -6.11 4.81
N PHE A 327 15.76 -5.52 4.39
CA PHE A 327 14.56 -6.30 4.06
C PHE A 327 14.85 -7.36 3.00
N PHE A 328 15.51 -7.01 1.89
CA PHE A 328 15.82 -7.97 0.83
C PHE A 328 16.92 -8.96 1.21
N MET A 329 17.92 -8.55 2.00
CA MET A 329 18.94 -9.46 2.54
C MET A 329 18.31 -10.51 3.45
N LEU A 330 17.41 -10.11 4.36
CA LEU A 330 16.69 -11.03 5.23
C LEU A 330 15.76 -11.95 4.44
N TRP A 331 15.11 -11.43 3.39
CA TRP A 331 14.25 -12.25 2.54
C TRP A 331 15.05 -13.27 1.72
N GLY A 332 16.20 -12.87 1.17
CA GLY A 332 17.15 -13.75 0.50
C GLY A 332 17.74 -14.80 1.45
N ALA A 333 18.08 -14.41 2.68
CA ALA A 333 18.53 -15.33 3.72
C ALA A 333 17.44 -16.33 4.11
N ALA A 334 16.17 -15.91 4.19
CA ALA A 334 15.04 -16.80 4.40
C ALA A 334 14.85 -17.79 3.23
N LEU A 335 15.06 -17.36 1.98
CA LEU A 335 15.04 -18.27 0.83
C LEU A 335 16.20 -19.28 0.89
N LEU A 336 17.43 -18.82 1.16
CA LEU A 336 18.59 -19.69 1.30
C LEU A 336 18.39 -20.71 2.43
N HIS A 337 17.93 -20.26 3.58
CA HIS A 337 17.54 -21.11 4.71
C HIS A 337 16.50 -22.15 4.29
N ALA A 338 15.46 -21.74 3.56
CA ALA A 338 14.45 -22.65 3.05
C ALA A 338 15.05 -23.70 2.13
N VAL A 339 16.02 -23.36 1.27
CA VAL A 339 16.68 -24.34 0.38
C VAL A 339 17.51 -25.36 1.18
N LEU A 340 18.26 -24.90 2.18
CA LEU A 340 19.23 -25.71 2.94
C LEU A 340 18.60 -26.60 4.03
N ARG A 341 17.43 -26.25 4.56
CA ARG A 341 16.78 -26.99 5.67
C ARG A 341 15.71 -27.96 5.18
N PRO A 342 15.38 -29.05 5.89
CA PRO A 342 14.19 -29.86 5.58
C PRO A 342 12.90 -29.02 5.56
N VAL A 343 11.98 -29.27 4.62
CA VAL A 343 10.76 -28.46 4.39
C VAL A 343 10.01 -28.14 5.68
N ARG A 344 9.73 -29.16 6.49
CA ARG A 344 9.01 -28.98 7.77
C ARG A 344 9.79 -28.12 8.76
N ARG A 345 11.10 -28.33 8.91
CA ARG A 345 11.94 -27.54 9.82
C ARG A 345 12.02 -26.08 9.37
N ALA A 346 12.20 -25.85 8.06
CA ALA A 346 12.24 -24.52 7.48
C ALA A 346 10.98 -23.69 7.80
N TRP A 347 9.79 -24.30 7.67
CA TRP A 347 8.53 -23.68 8.07
C TRP A 347 8.52 -23.29 9.55
N LEU A 348 8.79 -24.26 10.44
CA LEU A 348 8.75 -24.05 11.88
C LEU A 348 9.74 -22.98 12.34
N GLU A 349 10.98 -23.06 11.88
CA GLU A 349 12.06 -22.16 12.24
C GLU A 349 11.76 -20.72 11.81
N GLN A 350 11.26 -20.50 10.59
CA GLN A 350 10.92 -19.15 10.11
C GLN A 350 9.67 -18.58 10.77
N LEU A 351 8.65 -19.40 11.03
CA LEU A 351 7.45 -18.95 11.75
C LEU A 351 7.77 -18.58 13.21
N TRP A 352 8.59 -19.38 13.89
CA TRP A 352 9.07 -19.04 15.24
C TRP A 352 9.95 -17.80 15.25
N LEU A 353 10.82 -17.64 14.27
CA LEU A 353 11.64 -16.44 14.13
C LEU A 353 10.77 -15.19 13.92
N ALA A 354 9.79 -15.25 13.00
CA ALA A 354 8.84 -14.16 12.79
C ALA A 354 8.05 -13.84 14.08
N ALA A 355 7.56 -14.87 14.77
CA ALA A 355 6.84 -14.72 16.04
C ALA A 355 7.72 -14.03 17.11
N ALA A 356 8.98 -14.45 17.26
CA ALA A 356 9.91 -13.86 18.21
C ALA A 356 10.22 -12.40 17.86
N LEU A 357 10.53 -12.09 16.60
CA LEU A 357 10.81 -10.73 16.14
C LEU A 357 9.61 -9.80 16.37
N LEU A 358 8.39 -10.28 16.11
CA LEU A 358 7.16 -9.51 16.35
C LEU A 358 6.88 -9.31 17.84
N ALA A 359 7.04 -10.36 18.66
CA ALA A 359 6.79 -10.31 20.10
C ALA A 359 7.78 -9.42 20.86
N LEU A 360 9.04 -9.38 20.40
CA LEU A 360 10.11 -8.59 21.00
C LEU A 360 10.13 -7.14 20.50
N LEU A 361 9.36 -6.80 19.46
CA LEU A 361 9.34 -5.44 18.89
C LEU A 361 8.88 -4.37 19.92
N PRO A 362 7.84 -4.57 20.76
CA PRO A 362 7.47 -3.58 21.77
C PRO A 362 8.56 -3.36 22.83
N LEU A 363 9.32 -4.41 23.19
CA LEU A 363 10.47 -4.29 24.08
C LEU A 363 11.59 -3.46 23.43
N LEU A 364 11.84 -3.69 22.14
CA LEU A 364 12.78 -2.88 21.38
C LEU A 364 12.32 -1.42 21.27
N SER A 365 11.04 -1.17 21.01
CA SER A 365 10.48 0.19 21.02
C SER A 365 10.68 0.84 22.39
N ALA A 366 10.44 0.12 23.49
CA ALA A 366 10.65 0.65 24.83
C ALA A 366 12.12 1.01 25.12
N ALA A 367 13.07 0.26 24.55
CA ALA A 367 14.49 0.53 24.69
C ALA A 367 15.00 1.67 23.78
N THR A 368 14.33 1.94 22.66
CA THR A 368 14.82 2.84 21.60
C THR A 368 13.96 4.09 21.39
N THR A 369 12.85 4.22 22.12
CA THR A 369 11.88 5.31 21.95
C THR A 369 11.32 5.77 23.28
N GLU A 370 10.80 6.99 23.30
CA GLU A 370 10.13 7.57 24.48
C GLU A 370 8.65 7.17 24.59
N ARG A 371 8.15 6.38 23.62
CA ARG A 371 6.74 5.97 23.47
C ARG A 371 6.57 4.45 23.54
N PRO A 372 6.91 3.80 24.67
CA PRO A 372 6.61 2.39 24.87
C PRO A 372 5.10 2.14 24.96
N LEU A 373 4.67 0.90 24.69
CA LEU A 373 3.27 0.45 24.72
C LEU A 373 2.45 1.01 25.89
N TRP A 374 2.96 0.86 27.12
CA TRP A 374 2.22 1.25 28.33
C TRP A 374 2.00 2.76 28.42
N ARG A 375 2.95 3.58 27.95
CA ARG A 375 2.78 5.04 27.88
C ARG A 375 1.80 5.41 26.77
N SER A 376 1.90 4.78 25.61
CA SER A 376 0.96 5.01 24.50
C SER A 376 -0.46 4.66 24.90
N LEU A 377 -0.68 3.57 25.63
CA LEU A 377 -1.99 3.21 26.18
C LEU A 377 -2.48 4.23 27.23
N ALA A 378 -1.62 4.62 28.18
CA ALA A 378 -1.98 5.58 29.22
C ALA A 378 -2.34 6.98 28.66
N GLN A 379 -1.71 7.37 27.55
CA GLN A 379 -1.94 8.66 26.88
C GLN A 379 -3.02 8.60 25.80
N GLY A 380 -3.57 7.41 25.49
CA GLY A 380 -4.52 7.24 24.39
C GLY A 380 -3.92 7.42 23.00
N ASP A 381 -2.60 7.26 22.84
CA ASP A 381 -1.91 7.26 21.53
C ASP A 381 -2.17 5.93 20.81
N TRP A 382 -3.39 5.79 20.28
CA TRP A 382 -3.87 4.59 19.60
C TRP A 382 -3.10 4.27 18.31
N ALA A 383 -2.39 5.23 17.72
CA ALA A 383 -1.56 4.98 16.54
C ALA A 383 -0.36 4.09 16.90
N PHE A 384 0.37 4.44 17.96
CA PHE A 384 1.49 3.64 18.45
C PHE A 384 1.03 2.37 19.16
N ALA A 385 0.04 2.47 20.06
CA ALA A 385 -0.49 1.32 20.78
C ALA A 385 -1.08 0.28 19.82
N GLY A 386 -1.85 0.73 18.82
CA GLY A 386 -2.45 -0.15 17.80
C GLY A 386 -1.40 -0.93 17.01
N LEU A 387 -0.30 -0.28 16.60
CA LEU A 387 0.80 -0.95 15.91
C LEU A 387 1.39 -2.08 16.76
N GLU A 388 1.75 -1.79 18.01
CA GLU A 388 2.41 -2.77 18.88
C GLU A 388 1.47 -3.91 19.29
N LEU A 389 0.20 -3.63 19.56
CA LEU A 389 -0.83 -4.65 19.79
C LEU A 389 -1.02 -5.54 18.55
N THR A 390 -0.97 -4.95 17.35
CA THR A 390 -1.03 -5.72 16.09
C THR A 390 0.18 -6.64 15.96
N CYS A 391 1.38 -6.15 16.27
CA CYS A 391 2.59 -6.98 16.26
C CYS A 391 2.48 -8.15 17.24
N LEU A 392 1.97 -7.91 18.46
CA LEU A 392 1.74 -8.98 19.45
C LEU A 392 0.69 -10.00 18.98
N ALA A 393 -0.42 -9.54 18.39
CA ALA A 393 -1.44 -10.41 17.83
C ALA A 393 -0.90 -11.27 16.67
N LEU A 394 -0.13 -10.66 15.77
CA LEU A 394 0.53 -11.38 14.67
C LEU A 394 1.62 -12.33 15.19
N ALA A 395 2.32 -11.99 16.27
CA ALA A 395 3.28 -12.89 16.91
C ALA A 395 2.58 -14.15 17.45
N ALA A 396 1.45 -13.98 18.14
CA ALA A 396 0.63 -15.09 18.62
C ALA A 396 0.10 -15.95 17.47
N LEU A 397 -0.34 -15.34 16.37
CA LEU A 397 -0.77 -16.05 15.16
C LEU A 397 0.38 -16.88 14.56
N HIS A 398 1.57 -16.31 14.38
CA HIS A 398 2.73 -17.05 13.86
C HIS A 398 3.15 -18.20 14.78
N ALA A 399 3.14 -17.97 16.10
CA ALA A 399 3.42 -19.01 17.08
C ALA A 399 2.38 -20.14 17.05
N ALA A 400 1.09 -19.81 16.87
CA ALA A 400 0.03 -20.80 16.71
C ALA A 400 0.24 -21.64 15.43
N LEU A 401 0.54 -21.00 14.29
CA LEU A 401 0.85 -21.68 13.04
C LEU A 401 2.11 -22.57 13.15
N ALA A 402 3.08 -22.17 13.97
CA ALA A 402 4.29 -22.95 14.21
C ALA A 402 4.09 -24.15 15.16
N ARG A 403 2.99 -24.21 15.92
CA ARG A 403 2.71 -25.32 16.85
C ARG A 403 2.02 -26.51 16.18
N GLY A 404 1.37 -26.29 15.03
CA GLY A 404 0.68 -27.33 14.25
C GLY A 404 -0.82 -27.31 14.46
#